data_AF-A0A4Q2A5F0-F1
#
_entry.id   AF-A0A4Q2A5F0-F1
#
_cell.length_a   1.000
_cell.length_b   1.000
_cell.length_c   1.000
_cell.angle_alpha   90.00
_cell.angle_beta   90.00
_cell.angle_gamma   90.00
#
_symmetry.space_group_name_H-M   'P 1'
#
loop_
_entity.id
_entity.type
_entity.pdbx_description
1 polymer ?
#
loop_
_entity_poly.entity_id
_entity_poly.type
_entity_poly.pdbx_seq_one_letter_code
_entity_poly.pdbx_strand_id
1 'polypeptide(L)'
;MVNSIYPTNTQTLPAIQKIQFIYDNGSEMTAVLNPHPRQPGAPITRVDLECSSIRWADIRLSQHTTLIQAGTEAHHVAQSDAAAIAGAIAELRMTGEEFLTKPDVEQITGYPVDVV
;
A
#
# COMPACT_ATOMS: atom_id res chain seq x y z
N MET A 1 -8.83 2.40 11.77
CA MET A 1 -8.98 3.87 11.67
C MET A 1 -7.67 4.38 11.10
N VAL A 2 -7.71 4.99 9.91
CA VAL A 2 -6.52 5.46 9.19
C VAL A 2 -5.87 6.66 9.87
N ASN A 3 -4.54 6.66 9.95
CA ASN A 3 -3.78 7.83 10.39
C ASN A 3 -3.66 8.84 9.23
N SER A 4 -4.36 9.96 9.35
CA SER A 4 -4.32 11.04 8.36
C SER A 4 -3.24 12.09 8.63
N ILE A 5 -2.48 11.96 9.72
CA ILE A 5 -1.45 12.92 10.12
C ILE A 5 -0.08 12.33 9.82
N TYR A 6 0.75 13.12 9.14
CA TYR A 6 2.09 12.70 8.84
C TYR A 6 2.99 12.76 10.09
N PRO A 7 3.83 11.75 10.34
CA PRO A 7 4.62 11.65 11.56
C PRO A 7 5.56 12.85 11.75
N THR A 8 5.79 13.21 13.00
CA THR A 8 6.66 14.34 13.37
C THR A 8 8.14 13.97 13.46
N ASN A 9 8.48 12.68 13.49
CA ASN A 9 9.82 12.14 13.73
C ASN A 9 10.61 11.84 12.44
N THR A 10 10.05 12.06 11.25
CA THR A 10 10.63 11.66 9.95
C THR A 10 11.70 12.61 9.41
N GLN A 11 12.55 13.20 10.26
CA GLN A 11 13.54 14.20 9.83
C GLN A 11 14.61 13.66 8.87
N THR A 12 14.73 12.34 8.70
CA THR A 12 15.77 11.70 7.90
C THR A 12 15.27 10.85 6.74
N LEU A 13 14.02 10.38 6.73
CA LEU A 13 13.44 9.57 5.66
C LEU A 13 11.94 9.85 5.52
N PRO A 14 11.38 9.90 4.30
CA PRO A 14 9.94 9.96 4.11
C PRO A 14 9.29 8.72 4.73
N ALA A 15 8.22 8.90 5.50
CA ALA A 15 7.43 7.80 6.03
C ALA A 15 6.64 7.19 4.87
N ILE A 16 6.84 5.89 4.65
CA ILE A 16 6.20 5.13 3.58
C ILE A 16 5.50 3.91 4.19
N GLN A 17 4.39 3.50 3.61
CA GLN A 17 3.74 2.24 3.91
C GLN A 17 3.91 1.31 2.72
N LYS A 18 4.31 0.07 2.96
CA LYS A 18 4.34 -0.99 1.95
C LYS A 18 3.29 -2.04 2.26
N ILE A 19 2.60 -2.48 1.21
CA ILE A 19 1.65 -3.58 1.22
C ILE A 19 2.15 -4.60 0.20
N GLN A 20 2.45 -5.82 0.64
CA GLN A 20 2.85 -6.91 -0.22
C GLN A 20 1.65 -7.86 -0.40
N PHE A 21 1.30 -8.11 -1.65
CA PHE A 21 0.30 -9.08 -2.06
C PHE A 21 1.05 -10.32 -2.54
N ILE A 22 0.97 -11.40 -1.77
CA ILE A 22 1.63 -12.67 -2.07
C ILE A 22 0.59 -13.58 -2.70
N TYR A 23 0.92 -14.11 -3.87
CA TYR A 23 0.04 -14.99 -4.63
C TYR A 23 0.26 -16.47 -4.26
N ASP A 24 -0.73 -17.30 -4.60
CA ASP A 24 -0.71 -18.75 -4.36
C ASP A 24 0.52 -19.49 -4.93
N ASN A 25 1.10 -18.98 -6.01
CA ASN A 25 2.30 -19.53 -6.65
C ASN A 25 3.62 -19.01 -6.04
N GLY A 26 3.56 -18.20 -4.98
CA GLY A 26 4.70 -17.62 -4.28
C GLY A 26 5.32 -16.38 -4.94
N SER A 27 4.80 -15.92 -6.09
CA SER A 27 5.14 -14.60 -6.61
C SER A 27 4.41 -13.50 -5.84
N GLU A 28 4.91 -12.27 -5.91
CA GLU A 28 4.35 -11.15 -5.17
C GLU A 28 4.28 -9.87 -6.00
N MET A 29 3.35 -9.01 -5.62
CA MET A 29 3.33 -7.60 -5.98
C MET A 29 3.53 -6.76 -4.73
N THR A 30 4.42 -5.78 -4.81
CA THR A 30 4.60 -4.78 -3.77
C THR A 30 3.90 -3.49 -4.18
N ALA A 31 3.09 -2.94 -3.29
CA ALA A 31 2.55 -1.59 -3.36
C ALA A 31 3.21 -0.70 -2.32
N VAL A 32 3.71 0.45 -2.73
CA VAL A 32 4.31 1.47 -1.87
C VAL A 32 3.41 2.70 -1.89
N LEU A 33 2.89 3.06 -0.73
CA LEU A 33 2.10 4.26 -0.48
C LEU A 33 3.04 5.32 0.09
N ASN A 34 3.20 6.40 -0.66
CA ASN A 34 4.06 7.54 -0.35
C ASN A 34 3.20 8.77 0.00
N PRO A 35 2.85 8.98 1.28
CA PRO A 35 2.08 10.15 1.68
C PRO A 35 2.91 11.43 1.59
N HIS A 36 2.29 12.48 1.06
CA HIS A 36 2.84 13.82 0.90
C HIS A 36 2.10 14.82 1.81
N PRO A 37 2.68 15.14 2.99
CA PRO A 37 2.23 16.25 3.80
C PRO A 37 2.82 17.57 3.30
N ARG A 38 2.29 18.70 3.79
CA ARG A 38 2.97 19.99 3.63
C ARG A 38 4.22 20.11 4.50
N GLN A 39 4.24 19.45 5.65
CA GLN A 39 5.34 19.40 6.62
C GLN A 39 5.08 18.26 7.65
N PRO A 40 6.10 17.81 8.41
CA PRO A 40 5.87 16.88 9.52
C PRO A 40 4.78 17.36 10.48
N GLY A 41 3.91 16.45 10.93
CA GLY A 41 2.75 16.77 11.77
C GLY A 41 1.56 17.41 11.03
N ALA A 42 1.68 17.68 9.72
CA ALA A 42 0.55 18.16 8.92
C ALA A 42 -0.33 17.01 8.41
N PRO A 43 -1.60 17.29 8.08
CA PRO A 43 -2.44 16.33 7.38
C PRO A 43 -1.82 15.90 6.06
N ILE A 44 -2.00 14.63 5.72
CA ILE A 44 -1.68 14.06 4.42
C ILE A 44 -2.65 14.67 3.40
N THR A 45 -2.13 15.30 2.36
CA THR A 45 -2.95 15.95 1.33
C THR A 45 -2.97 15.20 0.00
N ARG A 46 -2.00 14.30 -0.17
CA ARG A 46 -1.81 13.47 -1.35
C ARG A 46 -1.05 12.21 -0.95
N VAL A 47 -1.29 11.12 -1.67
CA VAL A 47 -0.58 9.85 -1.54
C VAL A 47 -0.20 9.41 -2.94
N ASP A 48 1.09 9.26 -3.20
CA ASP A 48 1.57 8.69 -4.45
C ASP A 48 1.61 7.16 -4.29
N LEU A 49 1.04 6.42 -5.25
CA LEU A 49 1.03 4.96 -5.27
C LEU A 49 2.03 4.44 -6.30
N GLU A 50 2.95 3.60 -5.86
CA GLU A 50 3.88 2.85 -6.71
C GLU A 50 3.59 1.38 -6.54
N CYS A 51 3.48 0.64 -7.65
CA CYS A 51 3.34 -0.80 -7.60
C CYS A 51 4.46 -1.44 -8.43
N SER A 52 4.89 -2.62 -8.03
CA SER A 52 5.83 -3.44 -8.80
C SER A 52 5.55 -4.91 -8.58
N SER A 53 5.76 -5.71 -9.62
CA SER A 53 5.67 -7.16 -9.55
C SER A 53 6.83 -7.80 -10.32
N ILE A 54 6.98 -9.11 -10.21
CA ILE A 54 8.00 -9.84 -10.98
C ILE A 54 7.81 -9.72 -12.51
N ARG A 55 6.61 -9.34 -12.96
CA ARG A 55 6.27 -9.27 -14.39
C ARG A 55 6.56 -7.92 -15.04
N TRP A 56 6.58 -6.86 -14.24
CA TRP A 56 6.74 -5.50 -14.72
C TRP A 56 7.34 -4.64 -13.61
N ALA A 57 8.31 -3.81 -13.99
CA ALA A 57 8.97 -2.90 -13.07
C ALA A 57 8.11 -1.65 -12.84
N ASP A 58 8.04 -1.21 -11.59
CA ASP A 58 7.57 0.08 -11.07
C ASP A 58 6.60 0.85 -11.98
N ILE A 59 5.30 0.56 -11.87
CA ILE A 59 4.26 1.43 -12.42
C ILE A 59 3.87 2.44 -11.34
N ARG A 60 4.06 3.72 -11.63
CA ARG A 60 3.47 4.81 -10.84
C ARG A 60 1.98 4.90 -11.15
N LEU A 61 1.20 4.33 -10.24
CA LEU A 61 -0.25 4.25 -10.20
C LEU A 61 -0.91 5.61 -10.44
N SER A 62 -0.78 6.51 -9.46
CA SER A 62 -1.54 7.76 -9.43
C SER A 62 -1.19 8.61 -8.21
N GLN A 63 -1.72 9.82 -8.22
CA GLN A 63 -1.87 10.67 -7.03
C GLN A 63 -3.27 10.46 -6.45
N HIS A 64 -3.36 9.98 -5.21
CA HIS A 64 -4.63 9.81 -4.50
C HIS A 64 -4.78 10.85 -3.40
N THR A 65 -6.02 11.23 -3.10
CA THR A 65 -6.32 12.20 -2.02
C THR A 65 -6.28 11.58 -0.62
N THR A 66 -6.39 10.25 -0.51
CA THR A 66 -6.40 9.53 0.77
C THR A 66 -5.65 8.21 0.69
N LEU A 67 -5.19 7.72 1.85
CA LEU A 67 -4.54 6.42 1.98
C LEU A 67 -5.49 5.26 1.65
N ILE A 68 -6.79 5.38 2.00
CA ILE A 68 -7.80 4.36 1.66
C ILE A 68 -7.93 4.20 0.15
N GLN A 69 -8.01 5.32 -0.59
CA GLN A 69 -8.09 5.28 -2.04
C GLN A 69 -6.84 4.63 -2.65
N ALA A 70 -5.65 4.98 -2.14
CA ALA A 70 -4.39 4.36 -2.58
C ALA A 70 -4.34 2.86 -2.28
N GLY A 71 -4.76 2.43 -1.09
CA GLY A 71 -4.83 1.01 -0.73
C GLY A 71 -5.85 0.24 -1.57
N THR A 72 -6.99 0.86 -1.89
CA THR A 72 -8.02 0.25 -2.75
C THR A 72 -7.51 0.05 -4.18
N GLU A 73 -6.85 1.06 -4.74
CA GLU A 73 -6.24 0.96 -6.07
C GLU A 73 -5.13 -0.10 -6.10
N ALA A 74 -4.26 -0.12 -5.08
CA ALA A 74 -3.24 -1.16 -4.93
C ALA A 74 -3.84 -2.57 -4.94
N HIS A 75 -4.97 -2.76 -4.24
CA HIS A 75 -5.67 -4.04 -4.24
C HIS A 75 -6.21 -4.42 -5.62
N HIS A 76 -6.84 -3.49 -6.35
CA HIS A 76 -7.32 -3.76 -7.71
C HIS A 76 -6.20 -4.11 -8.69
N VAL A 77 -5.05 -3.43 -8.56
CA VAL A 77 -3.86 -3.74 -9.37
C VAL A 77 -3.34 -5.13 -9.05
N ALA A 78 -3.25 -5.49 -7.76
CA ALA A 78 -2.85 -6.83 -7.34
C ALA A 78 -3.82 -7.92 -7.83
N GLN A 79 -5.13 -7.68 -7.81
CA GLN A 79 -6.12 -8.60 -8.38
C GLN A 79 -5.92 -8.78 -9.88
N SER A 80 -5.64 -7.69 -10.60
CA SER A 80 -5.40 -7.72 -12.04
C SER A 80 -4.11 -8.47 -12.39
N ASP A 81 -3.05 -8.26 -11.61
CA ASP A 81 -1.76 -8.93 -11.79
C ASP A 81 -1.86 -10.43 -11.46
N ALA A 82 -2.55 -10.80 -10.36
CA ALA A 82 -2.87 -12.19 -10.00
C ALA A 82 -3.70 -12.89 -11.10
N ALA A 83 -4.76 -12.26 -11.60
CA ALA A 83 -5.58 -12.82 -12.67
C ALA A 83 -4.75 -13.07 -13.94
N ALA A 84 -3.82 -12.17 -14.25
CA ALA A 84 -2.99 -12.30 -15.43
C ALA A 84 -1.92 -13.41 -15.31
N ILE A 85 -1.67 -13.98 -14.12
CA ILE A 85 -0.87 -15.21 -13.91
C ILE A 85 -1.73 -16.43 -13.62
N ALA A 86 -3.04 -16.33 -13.79
CA ALA A 86 -4.02 -17.36 -13.40
C ALA A 86 -3.90 -17.82 -11.93
N GLY A 87 -3.49 -16.90 -11.05
CA GLY A 87 -3.37 -17.13 -9.60
C GLY A 87 -4.36 -16.28 -8.80
N ALA A 88 -4.28 -16.40 -7.48
CA ALA A 88 -5.04 -15.59 -6.52
C ALA A 88 -4.15 -15.01 -5.43
N ILE A 89 -4.59 -13.92 -4.81
CA ILE A 89 -3.96 -13.39 -3.60
C ILE A 89 -4.18 -14.41 -2.47
N ALA A 90 -3.08 -14.90 -1.91
CA ALA A 90 -3.07 -15.89 -0.84
C ALA A 90 -2.76 -15.25 0.52
N GLU A 91 -1.86 -14.28 0.55
CA GLU A 91 -1.40 -13.63 1.78
C GLU A 91 -1.16 -12.14 1.54
N LEU A 92 -1.34 -11.36 2.61
CA LEU A 92 -1.14 -9.93 2.64
C LEU A 92 -0.22 -9.55 3.79
N ARG A 93 0.89 -8.88 3.48
CA ARG A 93 1.84 -8.35 4.48
C ARG A 93 1.88 -6.85 4.43
N MET A 94 1.97 -6.23 5.59
CA MET A 94 2.09 -4.78 5.73
C MET A 94 3.37 -4.45 6.51
N THR A 95 4.19 -3.56 5.93
CA THR A 95 5.45 -3.10 6.54
C THR A 95 5.64 -1.60 6.34
N GLY A 96 6.44 -0.97 7.21
CA GLY A 96 6.69 0.47 7.18
C GLY A 96 5.88 1.24 8.22
N GLU A 97 5.70 2.54 7.99
CA GLU A 97 4.95 3.43 8.89
C GLU A 97 3.45 3.14 8.81
N GLU A 98 2.81 2.92 9.96
CA GLU A 98 1.40 2.50 10.10
C GLU A 98 0.41 3.64 9.78
N PHE A 99 0.36 4.01 8.52
CA PHE A 99 -0.62 4.95 7.99
C PHE A 99 -1.99 4.29 7.84
N LEU A 100 -2.00 3.10 7.24
CA LEU A 100 -3.17 2.23 7.23
C LEU A 100 -3.02 1.26 8.39
N THR A 101 -4.05 1.14 9.23
CA THR A 101 -4.04 0.11 10.27
C THR A 101 -4.41 -1.23 9.66
N LYS A 102 -4.01 -2.33 10.30
CA LYS A 102 -4.43 -3.69 9.90
C LYS A 102 -5.95 -3.77 9.61
N PRO A 103 -6.85 -3.30 10.48
CA PRO A 103 -8.29 -3.28 10.18
C PRO A 103 -8.67 -2.49 8.93
N ASP A 104 -7.96 -1.40 8.59
CA ASP A 104 -8.25 -0.63 7.38
C ASP A 104 -7.88 -1.44 6.13
N VAL A 105 -6.75 -2.15 6.14
CA VAL A 105 -6.32 -3.00 5.01
C VAL A 105 -7.21 -4.24 4.89
N GLU A 106 -7.60 -4.85 6.00
CA GLU A 106 -8.58 -5.95 6.01
C GLU A 106 -9.93 -5.50 5.46
N GLN A 107 -10.37 -4.27 5.76
CA GLN A 107 -11.58 -3.70 5.21
C GLN A 107 -11.48 -3.41 3.71
N ILE A 108 -10.33 -2.92 3.25
CA ILE A 108 -10.09 -2.62 1.82
C ILE A 108 -10.05 -3.91 1.00
N THR A 109 -9.35 -4.92 1.50
CA THR A 109 -8.97 -6.10 0.71
C THR A 109 -9.91 -7.28 0.95
N GLY A 110 -10.52 -7.37 2.13
CA GLY A 110 -11.26 -8.55 2.58
C GLY A 110 -10.39 -9.74 2.98
N TYR A 111 -9.06 -9.56 3.03
CA TYR A 111 -8.10 -10.60 3.41
C TYR A 111 -7.51 -10.33 4.79
N PRO A 112 -7.19 -11.37 5.58
CA PRO A 112 -6.42 -11.20 6.81
C PRO A 112 -5.02 -10.66 6.49
N VAL A 113 -4.54 -9.74 7.32
CA VAL A 113 -3.25 -9.07 7.12
C VAL A 113 -2.28 -9.39 8.24
N ASP A 114 -1.04 -9.72 7.88
CA ASP A 114 0.08 -9.85 8.81
C ASP A 114 0.93 -8.58 8.80
N VAL A 115 1.32 -8.13 10.00
CA VAL A 115 2.18 -6.95 10.20
C VAL A 115 3.56 -7.45 10.61
N VAL A 116 4.59 -7.06 9.86
CA VAL A 116 5.97 -7.55 10.02
C VAL A 116 6.92 -6.41 10.38
#